data_AF-A0A1G3J977-F1
#
_entry.id   AF-A0A1G3J977-F1
#
_cell.length_a   1.000
_cell.length_b   1.000
_cell.length_c   1.000
_cell.angle_alpha   90.00
_cell.angle_beta   90.00
_cell.angle_gamma   90.00
#
_symmetry.space_group_name_H-M   'P 1'
#
loop_
_entity.id
_entity.type
_entity.pdbx_description
1 polymer ?
#
loop_
_entity_poly.entity_id
_entity_poly.type
_entity_poly.pdbx_seq_one_letter_code
_entity_poly.pdbx_strand_id
1 'polypeptide(L)'
;MRKRIEFTVFMIKRFSINKLAFSIIILLTVMVAGCKKNSNIELAKLPLTNIHKDPIFKEFIINTQNQYNSVRDFSVLKTYMRDGKISKAEADLLPSLYGYNNREEFLAAFIHLSNIKSYLLNKYDFKASSYDDKKEAILKTFEQINELKSFQTTYQAPLKASSNSVVSTFIVDDCEKIRRNCILSVAAEATIMHIGCAALDVTILLGIACHSAATLYQYTAGENCNLEASRCK
;
A
#
# COMPACT_ATOMS: atom_id res chain seq x y z
N MET A 1 0.41 -35.58 -51.82
CA MET A 1 -0.44 -34.74 -50.93
C MET A 1 -1.20 -35.51 -49.83
N ARG A 2 -0.93 -36.80 -49.55
CA ARG A 2 -1.71 -37.61 -48.57
C ARG A 2 -1.15 -37.67 -47.14
N LYS A 3 0.11 -37.27 -46.90
CA LYS A 3 0.77 -37.32 -45.58
C LYS A 3 0.53 -36.10 -44.66
N ARG A 4 -0.05 -35.01 -45.16
CA ARG A 4 -0.29 -33.78 -44.36
C ARG A 4 -1.60 -33.79 -43.56
N ILE A 5 -2.56 -34.64 -43.92
CA ILE A 5 -3.90 -34.61 -43.31
C ILE A 5 -3.95 -35.40 -41.99
N GLU A 6 -3.18 -36.50 -41.87
CA GLU A 6 -3.18 -37.33 -40.66
C GLU A 6 -2.49 -36.64 -39.46
N PHE A 7 -1.49 -35.78 -39.71
CA PHE A 7 -0.79 -35.06 -38.65
C PHE A 7 -1.67 -33.97 -37.99
N THR A 8 -2.53 -33.33 -38.77
CA THR A 8 -3.43 -32.27 -38.29
C THR A 8 -4.58 -32.85 -37.45
N VAL A 9 -5.12 -34.02 -37.82
CA VAL A 9 -6.18 -34.70 -37.05
C VAL A 9 -5.67 -35.21 -35.70
N PHE A 10 -4.41 -35.70 -35.65
CA PHE A 10 -3.79 -36.15 -34.39
C PHE A 10 -3.48 -34.99 -33.44
N MET A 11 -3.00 -33.85 -33.96
CA MET A 11 -2.77 -32.63 -33.17
C MET A 11 -4.05 -32.03 -32.60
N ILE A 12 -5.15 -31.97 -33.38
CA ILE A 12 -6.43 -31.41 -32.92
C ILE A 12 -7.07 -32.28 -31.82
N LYS A 13 -7.00 -33.62 -31.95
CA LYS A 13 -7.47 -34.53 -30.88
C LYS A 13 -6.65 -34.40 -29.59
N ARG A 14 -5.32 -34.27 -29.69
CA ARG A 14 -4.44 -34.12 -28.52
C ARG A 14 -4.59 -32.76 -27.83
N PHE A 15 -4.91 -31.71 -28.58
CA PHE A 15 -5.17 -30.36 -28.04
C PHE A 15 -6.56 -30.24 -27.37
N SER A 16 -7.56 -30.99 -27.84
CA SER A 16 -8.91 -31.02 -27.28
C SER A 16 -8.99 -31.78 -25.95
N ILE A 17 -8.28 -32.91 -25.82
CA ILE A 17 -8.28 -33.73 -24.59
C ILE A 17 -7.57 -33.00 -23.44
N ASN A 18 -6.52 -32.24 -23.72
CA ASN A 18 -5.81 -31.46 -22.70
C ASN A 18 -6.66 -30.31 -22.15
N LYS A 19 -7.51 -29.67 -22.96
CA LYS A 19 -8.43 -28.63 -22.48
C LYS A 19 -9.55 -29.21 -21.62
N LEU A 20 -10.09 -30.37 -22.00
CA LEU A 20 -11.13 -31.05 -21.24
C LEU A 20 -10.59 -31.56 -19.89
N ALA A 21 -9.37 -32.12 -19.88
CA ALA A 21 -8.70 -32.54 -18.65
C ALA A 21 -8.39 -31.36 -17.72
N PHE A 22 -7.94 -30.22 -18.25
CA PHE A 22 -7.66 -29.02 -17.46
C PHE A 22 -8.94 -28.41 -16.87
N SER A 23 -10.04 -28.38 -17.63
CA SER A 23 -11.35 -27.92 -17.14
C SER A 23 -11.94 -28.85 -16.07
N ILE A 24 -11.76 -30.16 -16.20
CA ILE A 24 -12.20 -31.15 -15.20
C ILE A 24 -11.38 -31.01 -13.92
N ILE A 25 -10.06 -30.76 -14.00
CA ILE A 25 -9.22 -30.51 -12.82
C ILE A 25 -9.61 -29.21 -12.11
N ILE A 26 -9.92 -28.13 -12.85
CA ILE A 26 -10.43 -26.88 -12.26
C ILE A 26 -11.82 -27.09 -11.61
N LEU A 27 -12.69 -27.88 -12.23
CA LEU A 27 -14.01 -28.17 -11.67
C LEU A 27 -13.92 -29.06 -10.41
N LEU A 28 -12.99 -30.02 -10.39
CA LEU A 28 -12.71 -30.86 -9.23
C LEU A 28 -12.05 -30.06 -8.10
N THR A 29 -11.12 -29.12 -8.36
CA THR A 29 -10.56 -28.27 -7.30
C THR A 29 -11.60 -27.30 -6.72
N VAL A 30 -12.55 -26.82 -7.52
CA VAL A 30 -13.68 -26.02 -7.03
C VAL A 30 -14.68 -26.87 -6.20
N MET A 31 -14.86 -28.16 -6.52
CA MET A 31 -15.75 -29.04 -5.74
C MET A 31 -15.13 -29.61 -4.46
N VAL A 32 -13.80 -29.81 -4.38
CA VAL A 32 -13.16 -30.26 -3.12
C VAL A 32 -13.08 -29.13 -2.08
N ALA A 33 -13.17 -27.86 -2.49
CA ALA A 33 -13.36 -26.72 -1.58
C ALA A 33 -14.80 -26.62 -0.99
N GLY A 34 -15.73 -27.47 -1.45
CA GLY A 34 -17.14 -27.43 -1.10
C GLY A 34 -17.57 -28.21 0.14
N CYS A 35 -16.67 -28.66 1.03
CA CYS A 35 -17.04 -29.44 2.22
C CYS A 35 -16.20 -29.12 3.46
N LYS A 36 -16.55 -28.00 4.13
CA LYS A 36 -16.87 -27.95 5.57
C LYS A 36 -17.29 -26.51 5.86
N LYS A 37 -18.60 -26.25 5.87
CA LYS A 37 -19.13 -25.09 6.60
C LYS A 37 -18.96 -25.40 8.08
N ASN A 38 -17.74 -25.26 8.58
CA ASN A 38 -17.54 -24.98 9.98
C ASN A 38 -18.34 -23.70 10.21
N SER A 39 -19.34 -23.73 11.08
CA SER A 39 -19.92 -22.51 11.62
C SER A 39 -18.84 -21.84 12.45
N ASN A 40 -17.83 -21.27 11.79
CA ASN A 40 -17.04 -20.22 12.37
C ASN A 40 -18.07 -19.16 12.73
N ILE A 41 -18.32 -19.00 14.02
CA ILE A 41 -18.99 -17.83 14.55
C ILE A 41 -18.12 -16.68 14.06
N GLU A 42 -18.55 -16.05 12.97
CA GLU A 42 -17.89 -14.88 12.44
C GLU A 42 -18.08 -13.82 13.52
N LEU A 43 -17.05 -13.63 14.33
CA LEU A 43 -17.09 -12.63 15.40
C LEU A 43 -17.47 -11.31 14.74
N ALA A 44 -18.54 -10.68 15.22
CA ALA A 44 -19.01 -9.43 14.64
C ALA A 44 -17.84 -8.43 14.65
N LYS A 45 -17.44 -7.97 13.45
CA LYS A 45 -16.36 -7.01 13.30
C LYS A 45 -16.77 -5.66 13.89
N LEU A 46 -15.80 -4.96 14.46
CA LEU A 46 -16.01 -3.65 15.05
C LEU A 46 -16.12 -2.57 13.96
N PRO A 47 -16.95 -1.53 14.15
CA PRO A 47 -16.94 -0.37 13.27
C PRO A 47 -15.63 0.43 13.42
N LEU A 48 -15.25 1.21 12.41
CA LEU A 48 -14.03 2.01 12.42
C LEU A 48 -14.06 3.20 13.38
N THR A 49 -15.21 3.53 13.98
CA THR A 49 -15.41 4.73 14.81
C THR A 49 -14.35 4.92 15.89
N ASN A 50 -13.80 3.83 16.45
CA ASN A 50 -12.78 3.86 17.50
C ASN A 50 -11.42 3.25 17.10
N ILE A 51 -11.19 2.95 15.81
CA ILE A 51 -9.94 2.29 15.38
C ILE A 51 -8.69 3.14 15.66
N HIS A 52 -8.83 4.47 15.65
CA HIS A 52 -7.75 5.40 16.01
C HIS A 52 -7.24 5.25 17.45
N LYS A 53 -7.99 4.56 18.32
CA LYS A 53 -7.57 4.23 19.69
C LYS A 53 -6.81 2.90 19.78
N ASP A 54 -6.83 2.09 18.73
CA ASP A 54 -6.13 0.81 18.70
C ASP A 54 -4.62 1.03 18.52
N PRO A 55 -3.77 0.61 19.48
CA PRO A 55 -2.33 0.77 19.35
C PRO A 55 -1.75 0.04 18.12
N ILE A 56 -2.35 -1.08 17.71
CA ILE A 56 -1.91 -1.82 16.51
C ILE A 56 -2.21 -1.04 15.24
N PHE A 57 -3.31 -0.27 15.22
CA PHE A 57 -3.60 0.62 14.10
C PHE A 57 -2.65 1.82 14.05
N LYS A 58 -2.28 2.37 15.21
CA LYS A 58 -1.25 3.42 15.30
C LYS A 58 0.09 2.92 14.78
N GLU A 59 0.49 1.71 15.20
CA GLU A 59 1.70 1.05 14.72
C GLU A 59 1.68 0.84 13.20
N PHE A 60 0.54 0.39 12.65
CA PHE A 60 0.38 0.25 11.19
C PHE A 60 0.65 1.56 10.44
N ILE A 61 0.06 2.66 10.92
CA ILE A 61 0.21 3.98 10.32
C ILE A 61 1.67 4.45 10.41
N ILE A 62 2.30 4.32 11.58
CA ILE A 62 3.70 4.69 11.79
C ILE A 62 4.61 3.90 10.83
N ASN A 63 4.44 2.58 10.75
CA ASN A 63 5.27 1.74 9.88
C ASN A 63 5.07 2.08 8.40
N THR A 64 3.83 2.34 7.96
CA THR A 64 3.54 2.76 6.59
C THR A 64 4.23 4.08 6.25
N GLN A 65 4.18 5.05 7.16
CA GLN A 65 4.83 6.35 6.98
C GLN A 65 6.35 6.26 7.04
N ASN A 66 6.90 5.42 7.91
CA ASN A 66 8.33 5.16 7.97
C ASN A 66 8.84 4.51 6.67
N GLN A 67 8.09 3.57 6.09
CA GLN A 67 8.44 3.00 4.79
C GLN A 67 8.42 4.02 3.67
N TYR A 68 7.43 4.92 3.64
CA TYR A 68 7.42 6.03 2.69
C TYR A 68 8.66 6.92 2.86
N ASN A 69 8.97 7.33 4.09
CA ASN A 69 10.11 8.19 4.39
C ASN A 69 11.47 7.54 4.16
N SER A 70 11.54 6.20 4.14
CA SER A 70 12.80 5.47 3.95
C SER A 70 13.15 5.23 2.48
N VAL A 71 12.24 5.55 1.54
CA VAL A 71 12.53 5.45 0.10
C VAL A 71 13.63 6.44 -0.28
N ARG A 72 14.75 5.91 -0.77
CA ARG A 72 15.94 6.68 -1.13
C ARG A 72 15.83 7.36 -2.49
N ASP A 73 15.08 6.77 -3.43
CA ASP A 73 14.93 7.29 -4.78
C ASP A 73 13.55 6.95 -5.38
N PHE A 74 12.62 7.90 -5.34
CA PHE A 74 11.29 7.73 -5.92
C PHE A 74 11.29 7.64 -7.46
N SER A 75 12.32 8.13 -8.14
CA SER A 75 12.43 8.03 -9.61
C SER A 75 12.74 6.60 -10.04
N VAL A 76 13.60 5.91 -9.29
CA VAL A 76 13.86 4.48 -9.48
C VAL A 76 12.60 3.66 -9.15
N LEU A 77 11.93 3.95 -8.03
CA LEU A 77 10.68 3.28 -7.67
C LEU A 77 9.62 3.42 -8.78
N LYS A 78 9.46 4.63 -9.33
CA LYS A 78 8.57 4.90 -10.46
C LYS A 78 8.94 4.09 -11.70
N THR A 79 10.23 3.87 -11.94
CA THR A 79 10.71 3.07 -13.07
C THR A 79 10.33 1.61 -12.91
N TYR A 80 10.55 1.03 -11.73
CA TYR A 80 10.16 -0.36 -11.42
C TYR A 80 8.64 -0.56 -11.51
N MET A 81 7.86 0.44 -11.10
CA MET A 81 6.40 0.34 -11.09
C MET A 81 5.72 0.67 -12.43
N ARG A 82 6.49 1.01 -13.48
CA ARG A 82 5.94 1.59 -14.71
C ARG A 82 4.95 0.68 -15.44
N ASP A 83 5.17 -0.63 -15.42
CA ASP A 83 4.30 -1.61 -16.08
C ASP A 83 3.27 -2.26 -15.13
N GLY A 84 3.19 -1.75 -13.89
CA GLY A 84 2.31 -2.27 -12.84
C GLY A 84 2.71 -3.63 -12.27
N LYS A 85 3.91 -4.12 -12.59
CA LYS A 85 4.45 -5.38 -12.09
C LYS A 85 5.86 -5.14 -11.55
N ILE A 86 6.35 -6.10 -10.76
CA ILE A 86 7.74 -6.11 -10.29
C ILE A 86 8.31 -7.48 -10.64
N SER A 87 9.38 -7.48 -11.44
CA SER A 87 10.15 -8.68 -11.72
C SER A 87 10.94 -9.12 -10.48
N LYS A 88 11.42 -10.37 -10.48
CA LYS A 88 12.26 -10.87 -9.38
C LYS A 88 13.54 -10.02 -9.21
N ALA A 89 14.16 -9.61 -10.30
CA ALA A 89 15.38 -8.80 -10.27
C ALA A 89 15.12 -7.43 -9.66
N GLU A 90 14.00 -6.79 -9.99
CA GLU A 90 13.60 -5.50 -9.38
C GLU A 90 13.25 -5.68 -7.90
N ALA A 91 12.53 -6.75 -7.54
CA ALA A 91 12.20 -7.07 -6.15
C ALA A 91 13.44 -7.26 -5.28
N ASP A 92 14.51 -7.83 -5.84
CA ASP A 92 15.79 -8.02 -5.12
C ASP A 92 16.55 -6.70 -4.90
N LEU A 93 16.21 -5.62 -5.63
CA LEU A 93 16.79 -4.28 -5.45
C LEU A 93 16.00 -3.40 -4.46
N LEU A 94 14.72 -3.72 -4.22
CA LEU A 94 13.86 -2.94 -3.32
C LEU A 94 14.36 -2.81 -1.89
N PRO A 95 14.99 -3.81 -1.24
CA PRO A 95 15.51 -3.64 0.11
C PRO A 95 16.42 -2.41 0.22
N SER A 96 17.36 -2.27 -0.72
CA SER A 96 18.29 -1.13 -0.75
C SER A 96 17.57 0.19 -1.08
N LEU A 97 16.55 0.15 -1.93
CA LEU A 97 15.76 1.31 -2.34
C LEU A 97 14.94 1.87 -1.17
N TYR A 98 14.39 0.99 -0.34
CA TYR A 98 13.66 1.34 0.89
C TYR A 98 14.58 1.51 2.11
N GLY A 99 15.90 1.46 1.91
CA GLY A 99 16.88 1.77 2.94
C GLY A 99 17.22 0.66 3.93
N TYR A 100 16.80 -0.57 3.66
CA TYR A 100 17.17 -1.74 4.46
C TYR A 100 18.58 -2.23 4.13
N ASN A 101 19.24 -2.85 5.11
CA ASN A 101 20.62 -3.34 4.92
C ASN A 101 20.67 -4.61 4.09
N ASN A 102 19.63 -5.43 4.15
CA ASN A 102 19.54 -6.71 3.48
C ASN A 102 18.08 -7.10 3.20
N ARG A 103 17.92 -8.16 2.40
CA ARG A 103 16.62 -8.69 1.98
C ARG A 103 15.82 -9.28 3.14
N GLU A 104 16.49 -9.83 4.15
CA GLU A 104 15.82 -10.47 5.30
C GLU A 104 15.11 -9.42 6.17
N GLU A 105 15.78 -8.30 6.48
CA GLU A 105 15.19 -7.17 7.19
C GLU A 105 13.98 -6.59 6.44
N PHE A 106 14.11 -6.40 5.13
CA PHE A 106 13.01 -5.92 4.29
C PHE A 106 11.81 -6.87 4.32
N LEU A 107 12.04 -8.18 4.13
CA LEU A 107 10.98 -9.18 4.16
C LEU A 107 10.35 -9.30 5.56
N ALA A 108 11.14 -9.22 6.63
CA ALA A 108 10.63 -9.22 8.00
C ALA A 108 9.69 -8.02 8.24
N ALA A 109 10.08 -6.82 7.81
CA ALA A 109 9.23 -5.63 7.90
C ALA A 109 7.95 -5.76 7.06
N PHE A 110 8.04 -6.33 5.85
CA PHE A 110 6.90 -6.60 4.98
C PHE A 110 5.91 -7.59 5.62
N ILE A 111 6.42 -8.72 6.12
CA ILE A 111 5.61 -9.75 6.80
C ILE A 111 4.97 -9.17 8.07
N HIS A 112 5.70 -8.38 8.85
CA HIS A 112 5.17 -7.71 10.04
C HIS A 112 3.98 -6.81 9.71
N LEU A 113 4.11 -5.95 8.71
CA LEU A 113 3.01 -5.11 8.23
C LEU A 113 1.82 -5.92 7.71
N SER A 114 2.07 -7.02 7.00
CA SER A 114 1.02 -7.92 6.51
C SER A 114 0.25 -8.59 7.65
N ASN A 115 0.95 -8.98 8.73
CA ASN A 115 0.33 -9.54 9.93
C ASN A 115 -0.54 -8.52 10.67
N ILE A 116 -0.03 -7.31 10.88
CA ILE A 116 -0.80 -6.20 11.47
C ILE A 116 -2.06 -5.93 10.66
N LYS A 117 -1.91 -5.82 9.33
CA LYS A 117 -3.03 -5.60 8.42
C LYS A 117 -4.08 -6.70 8.49
N SER A 118 -3.65 -7.96 8.51
CA SER A 118 -4.53 -9.12 8.66
C SER A 118 -5.30 -9.09 9.99
N TYR A 119 -4.62 -8.73 11.09
CA TYR A 119 -5.26 -8.53 12.39
C TYR A 119 -6.34 -7.43 12.33
N LEU A 120 -6.00 -6.26 11.76
CA LEU A 120 -6.93 -5.13 11.63
C LEU A 120 -8.16 -5.48 10.78
N LEU A 121 -7.98 -6.17 9.66
CA LEU A 121 -9.06 -6.59 8.77
C LEU A 121 -9.96 -7.68 9.38
N ASN A 122 -9.43 -8.49 10.30
CA ASN A 122 -10.21 -9.45 11.05
C ASN A 122 -11.00 -8.80 12.19
N LYS A 123 -10.45 -7.76 12.82
CA LYS A 123 -11.05 -7.07 13.96
C LYS A 123 -12.08 -6.01 13.55
N TYR A 124 -11.86 -5.31 12.44
CA TYR A 124 -12.64 -4.15 12.03
C TYR A 124 -13.31 -4.34 10.66
N ASP A 125 -14.50 -3.77 10.50
CA ASP A 125 -15.23 -3.84 9.24
C ASP A 125 -14.80 -2.74 8.25
N PHE A 126 -13.57 -2.88 7.75
CA PHE A 126 -13.06 -2.03 6.67
C PHE A 126 -13.87 -2.18 5.38
N LYS A 127 -14.56 -3.29 5.13
CA LYS A 127 -15.27 -3.50 3.87
C LYS A 127 -16.59 -2.72 3.84
N ALA A 128 -17.36 -2.77 4.93
CA ALA A 128 -18.65 -2.08 5.03
C ALA A 128 -18.50 -0.56 5.26
N SER A 129 -17.36 -0.11 5.77
CA SER A 129 -17.12 1.32 6.02
C SER A 129 -16.95 2.10 4.72
N SER A 130 -17.47 3.34 4.68
CA SER A 130 -17.29 4.22 3.53
C SER A 130 -15.82 4.63 3.36
N TYR A 131 -15.48 5.23 2.21
CA TYR A 131 -14.15 5.79 2.00
C TYR A 131 -13.86 6.94 2.97
N ASP A 132 -14.84 7.83 3.17
CA ASP A 132 -14.71 8.98 4.06
C ASP A 132 -14.53 8.54 5.52
N ASP A 133 -15.27 7.52 5.98
CA ASP A 133 -15.11 6.98 7.34
C ASP A 133 -13.69 6.44 7.58
N LYS A 134 -13.12 5.74 6.57
CA LYS A 134 -11.75 5.21 6.64
C LYS A 134 -10.75 6.36 6.72
N LYS A 135 -10.92 7.35 5.85
CA LYS A 135 -10.03 8.52 5.76
C LYS A 135 -10.08 9.32 7.05
N GLU A 136 -11.26 9.58 7.58
CA GLU A 136 -11.45 10.28 8.87
C GLU A 136 -10.80 9.52 10.02
N ALA A 137 -10.97 8.20 10.09
CA ALA A 137 -10.34 7.37 11.11
C ALA A 137 -8.80 7.44 11.07
N ILE A 138 -8.21 7.47 9.88
CA ILE A 138 -6.75 7.59 9.70
C ILE A 138 -6.28 9.00 10.06
N LEU A 139 -6.98 10.04 9.61
CA LEU A 139 -6.68 11.44 9.93
C LEU A 139 -6.71 11.68 11.45
N LYS A 140 -7.75 11.21 12.14
CA LYS A 140 -7.83 11.22 13.61
C LYS A 140 -6.65 10.52 14.28
N THR A 141 -6.09 9.50 13.64
CA THR A 141 -4.90 8.81 14.17
C THR A 141 -3.64 9.64 13.95
N PHE A 142 -3.46 10.27 12.79
CA PHE A 142 -2.35 11.20 12.55
C PHE A 142 -2.31 12.35 13.57
N GLU A 143 -3.46 12.90 13.94
CA GLU A 143 -3.56 13.96 14.96
C GLU A 143 -3.06 13.51 16.35
N GLN A 144 -3.14 12.22 16.64
CA GLN A 144 -2.77 11.64 17.94
C GLN A 144 -1.32 11.18 18.03
N ILE A 145 -0.61 11.03 16.90
CA ILE A 145 0.75 10.51 16.87
C ILE A 145 1.73 11.69 16.82
N ASN A 146 2.47 11.90 17.91
CA ASN A 146 3.40 13.02 18.03
C ASN A 146 4.57 12.91 17.04
N GLU A 147 5.04 11.70 16.77
CA GLU A 147 6.11 11.40 15.81
C GLU A 147 5.72 11.84 14.39
N LEU A 148 4.44 11.74 14.05
CA LEU A 148 3.89 12.13 12.76
C LEU A 148 3.53 13.62 12.70
N LYS A 149 3.60 14.37 13.81
CA LYS A 149 3.55 15.84 13.76
C LYS A 149 4.74 16.43 12.99
N SER A 150 5.83 15.69 12.79
CA SER A 150 6.94 16.13 11.94
C SER A 150 6.60 16.16 10.44
N PHE A 151 5.59 15.40 9.98
CA PHE A 151 5.00 15.55 8.63
C PHE A 151 4.37 16.92 8.42
N GLN A 152 4.03 17.61 9.51
CA GLN A 152 3.44 18.93 9.47
C GLN A 152 4.47 20.05 9.25
N THR A 153 5.78 19.80 9.37
CA THR A 153 6.78 20.87 9.45
C THR A 153 7.95 20.73 8.48
N THR A 154 7.95 19.73 7.61
CA THR A 154 9.00 19.54 6.59
C THR A 154 8.76 20.42 5.35
N TYR A 155 8.74 21.74 5.58
CA TYR A 155 9.19 22.72 4.60
C TYR A 155 10.13 23.68 5.35
N GLN A 156 11.41 23.33 5.42
CA GLN A 156 12.43 24.35 5.59
C GLN A 156 12.55 25.04 4.23
N ALA A 157 11.79 26.12 4.05
CA ALA A 157 12.21 27.15 3.11
C ALA A 157 13.68 27.49 3.43
N PRO A 158 14.56 27.75 2.46
CA PRO A 158 15.88 28.28 2.75
C PRO A 158 15.69 29.64 3.43
N LEU A 159 15.72 29.65 4.76
CA LEU A 159 15.82 30.84 5.57
C LEU A 159 17.15 31.48 5.20
N LYS A 160 17.09 32.59 4.44
CA LYS A 160 18.17 33.57 4.48
C LYS A 160 18.35 33.93 5.95
N ALA A 161 19.44 33.46 6.54
CA ALA A 161 19.81 33.76 7.91
C ALA A 161 20.00 35.27 8.06
N SER A 162 18.97 35.95 8.54
CA SER A 162 19.14 37.25 9.16
C SER A 162 19.33 36.99 10.65
N SER A 163 20.57 37.16 11.09
CA SER A 163 20.97 37.17 12.49
C SER A 163 20.08 38.14 13.27
N ASN A 164 19.15 37.62 14.07
CA ASN A 164 18.82 38.08 15.41
C ASN A 164 17.74 37.17 16.00
N SER A 165 18.10 36.55 17.12
CA SER A 165 17.28 35.67 17.94
C SER A 165 15.96 36.34 18.37
N VAL A 166 14.85 35.88 17.81
CA VAL A 166 13.52 35.90 18.43
C VAL A 166 12.86 34.58 18.05
N VAL A 167 12.27 33.89 19.02
CA VAL A 167 11.41 32.72 18.80
C VAL A 167 10.35 33.11 17.77
N SER A 168 10.57 32.72 16.51
CA SER A 168 9.63 32.99 15.43
C SER A 168 8.38 32.18 15.72
N THR A 169 7.32 32.87 16.13
CA THR A 169 5.96 32.41 15.87
C THR A 169 5.91 32.09 14.39
N PHE A 170 5.91 30.79 14.09
CA PHE A 170 5.77 30.26 12.74
C PHE A 170 4.46 30.85 12.20
N ILE A 171 4.53 31.90 11.39
CA ILE A 171 3.36 32.35 10.63
C ILE A 171 3.17 31.26 9.58
N VAL A 172 2.33 30.27 9.90
CA VAL A 172 1.82 29.33 8.92
C VAL A 172 0.95 30.16 7.99
N ASP A 173 1.49 30.53 6.82
CA ASP A 173 0.69 31.18 5.78
C ASP A 173 -0.41 30.21 5.30
N ASP A 174 -1.48 30.77 4.71
CA ASP A 174 -2.61 29.94 4.26
C ASP A 174 -2.18 28.89 3.22
N CYS A 175 -1.12 29.15 2.46
CA CYS A 175 -0.57 28.22 1.47
C CYS A 175 0.12 27.01 2.12
N GLU A 176 0.82 27.20 3.23
CA GLU A 176 1.42 26.13 4.03
C GLU A 176 0.33 25.29 4.71
N LYS A 177 -0.77 25.93 5.14
CA LYS A 177 -1.95 25.19 5.63
C LYS A 177 -2.58 24.34 4.53
N ILE A 178 -2.73 24.85 3.31
CA ILE A 178 -3.20 24.08 2.14
C ILE A 178 -2.27 22.88 1.89
N ARG A 179 -0.96 23.10 1.84
CA ARG A 179 0.05 22.05 1.63
C ARG A 179 -0.08 20.93 2.65
N ARG A 180 -0.10 21.27 3.94
CA ARG A 180 -0.15 20.31 5.06
C ARG A 180 -1.43 19.49 5.04
N ASN A 181 -2.57 20.14 4.85
CA ASN A 181 -3.86 19.45 4.79
C ASN A 181 -3.92 18.50 3.59
N CYS A 182 -3.39 18.92 2.45
CA CYS A 182 -3.30 18.09 1.25
C CYS A 182 -2.39 16.87 1.47
N ILE A 183 -1.18 17.05 2.01
CA ILE A 183 -0.24 15.93 2.28
C ILE A 183 -0.84 14.95 3.29
N LEU A 184 -1.48 15.42 4.37
CA LEU A 184 -2.13 14.55 5.35
C LEU A 184 -3.29 13.75 4.73
N SER A 185 -4.07 14.41 3.86
CA SER A 185 -5.09 13.73 3.07
C SER A 185 -4.46 12.62 2.21
N VAL A 186 -3.45 12.93 1.40
CA VAL A 186 -2.78 11.96 0.53
C VAL A 186 -2.17 10.79 1.33
N ALA A 187 -1.54 11.06 2.47
CA ALA A 187 -1.00 10.02 3.35
C ALA A 187 -2.10 9.12 3.93
N ALA A 188 -3.28 9.68 4.24
CA ALA A 188 -4.43 8.90 4.68
C ALA A 188 -4.93 7.98 3.55
N GLU A 189 -5.01 8.50 2.32
CA GLU A 189 -5.44 7.74 1.15
C GLU A 189 -4.46 6.61 0.82
N ALA A 190 -3.16 6.89 0.87
CA ALA A 190 -2.12 5.86 0.71
C ALA A 190 -2.21 4.78 1.79
N THR A 191 -2.50 5.16 3.04
CA THR A 191 -2.73 4.21 4.14
C THR A 191 -3.94 3.31 3.84
N ILE A 192 -5.04 3.84 3.31
CA ILE A 192 -6.19 3.03 2.87
C ILE A 192 -5.76 2.04 1.77
N MET A 193 -4.96 2.49 0.80
CA MET A 193 -4.44 1.62 -0.27
C MET A 193 -3.58 0.48 0.30
N HIS A 194 -2.68 0.77 1.25
CA HIS A 194 -1.87 -0.25 1.91
C HIS A 194 -2.70 -1.29 2.66
N ILE A 195 -3.79 -0.87 3.32
CA ILE A 195 -4.76 -1.80 3.93
C ILE A 195 -5.48 -2.63 2.85
N GLY A 196 -5.85 -1.99 1.74
CA GLY A 196 -6.44 -2.64 0.57
C GLY A 196 -5.53 -3.70 -0.09
N CYS A 197 -4.21 -3.56 0.04
CA CYS A 197 -3.24 -4.52 -0.50
C CYS A 197 -3.30 -5.91 0.14
N ALA A 198 -4.06 -6.13 1.22
CA ALA A 198 -4.14 -7.44 1.87
C ALA A 198 -4.55 -8.59 0.95
N ALA A 199 -5.41 -8.33 -0.05
CA ALA A 199 -5.79 -9.33 -1.04
C ALA A 199 -4.62 -9.76 -1.95
N LEU A 200 -3.59 -8.92 -2.08
CA LEU A 200 -2.42 -9.14 -2.95
C LEU A 200 -1.20 -9.68 -2.19
N ASP A 201 -1.19 -9.60 -0.86
CA ASP A 201 -0.16 -10.19 0.01
C ASP A 201 -0.12 -11.73 -0.05
N VAL A 202 -1.06 -12.37 -0.75
CA VAL A 202 -1.05 -13.82 -1.03
C VAL A 202 0.21 -14.28 -1.75
N THR A 203 0.89 -13.37 -2.45
CA THR A 203 2.24 -13.61 -2.97
C THR A 203 3.14 -12.43 -2.60
N ILE A 204 4.39 -12.74 -2.28
CA ILE A 204 5.38 -11.71 -1.91
C ILE A 204 5.54 -10.67 -3.03
N LEU A 205 5.64 -11.09 -4.29
CA LEU A 205 5.83 -10.16 -5.42
C LEU A 205 4.63 -9.25 -5.66
N LEU A 206 3.40 -9.78 -5.62
CA LEU A 206 2.20 -8.95 -5.81
C LEU A 206 1.96 -8.01 -4.63
N GLY A 207 2.19 -8.49 -3.41
CA GLY A 207 2.11 -7.67 -2.21
C GLY A 207 3.12 -6.52 -2.26
N ILE A 208 4.40 -6.81 -2.52
CA ILE A 208 5.44 -5.79 -2.72
C ILE A 208 5.02 -4.79 -3.80
N ALA A 209 4.56 -5.25 -4.97
CA ALA A 209 4.13 -4.35 -6.05
C ALA A 209 2.96 -3.45 -5.61
N CYS A 210 1.96 -3.97 -4.91
CA CYS A 210 0.85 -3.17 -4.40
C CYS A 210 1.32 -2.11 -3.39
N HIS A 211 2.17 -2.50 -2.45
CA HIS A 211 2.72 -1.58 -1.45
C HIS A 211 3.59 -0.49 -2.12
N SER A 212 4.43 -0.87 -3.07
CA SER A 212 5.23 0.09 -3.85
C SER A 212 4.37 1.05 -4.68
N ALA A 213 3.26 0.57 -5.25
CA ALA A 213 2.29 1.43 -5.93
C ALA A 213 1.65 2.45 -4.97
N ALA A 214 1.23 2.03 -3.78
CA ALA A 214 0.65 2.91 -2.77
C ALA A 214 1.67 3.96 -2.28
N THR A 215 2.92 3.56 -2.06
CA THR A 215 4.03 4.48 -1.73
C THR A 215 4.28 5.50 -2.86
N LEU A 216 4.28 5.06 -4.12
CA LEU A 216 4.47 5.95 -5.27
C LEU A 216 3.28 6.90 -5.48
N TYR A 217 2.05 6.43 -5.21
CA TYR A 217 0.86 7.28 -5.18
C TYR A 217 1.03 8.38 -4.13
N GLN A 218 1.44 8.04 -2.90
CA GLN A 218 1.67 9.02 -1.84
C GLN A 218 2.67 10.10 -2.28
N TYR A 219 3.77 9.69 -2.91
CA TYR A 219 4.79 10.61 -3.41
C TYR A 219 4.24 11.55 -4.49
N THR A 220 3.66 10.97 -5.55
CA THR A 220 3.21 11.73 -6.71
C THR A 220 2.05 12.67 -6.39
N ALA A 221 1.09 12.24 -5.57
CA ALA A 221 0.01 13.11 -5.11
C ALA A 221 0.52 14.16 -4.09
N GLY A 222 1.52 13.83 -3.28
CA GLY A 222 2.20 14.79 -2.39
C GLY A 222 2.92 15.91 -3.16
N GLU A 223 3.53 15.60 -4.31
CA GLU A 223 4.13 16.61 -5.18
C GLU A 223 3.08 17.57 -5.76
N ASN A 224 1.87 17.09 -6.07
CA ASN A 224 0.78 17.98 -6.46
C ASN A 224 0.38 18.94 -5.33
N CYS A 225 0.41 18.48 -4.07
CA CYS A 225 0.18 19.35 -2.91
C CYS A 225 1.24 20.46 -2.81
N ASN A 226 2.51 20.14 -3.08
CA ASN A 226 3.60 21.12 -3.09
C ASN A 226 3.41 22.15 -4.22
N LEU A 227 2.98 21.70 -5.40
CA LEU A 227 2.67 22.58 -6.54
C LEU A 227 1.49 23.51 -6.23
N GLU A 228 0.43 22.99 -5.61
CA GLU A 228 -0.75 23.78 -5.26
C GLU A 228 -0.43 24.87 -4.23
N ALA A 229 0.33 24.53 -3.20
CA ALA A 229 0.82 25.50 -2.23
C ALA A 229 1.75 26.56 -2.86
N SER A 230 2.56 26.17 -3.86
CA SER A 230 3.42 27.10 -4.58
C SER A 230 2.63 28.08 -5.46
N ARG A 231 1.49 27.67 -6.02
CA ARG A 231 0.59 28.53 -6.80
C ARG A 231 -0.22 29.50 -5.94
N CYS A 232 -0.37 29.21 -4.66
CA CYS A 232 -1.07 30.07 -3.70
C CYS A 232 -0.23 31.30 -3.30
N LYS A 233 1.11 31.21 -3.39
CA LYS A 233 2.04 32.30 -3.09
C LYS A 233 2.17 33.27 -4.26
#